data_AF-A0A7J6WYK3-F1
#
_entry.id   AF-A0A7J6WYK3-F1
#
_cell.length_a   1.000
_cell.length_b   1.000
_cell.length_c   1.000
_cell.angle_alpha   90.00
_cell.angle_beta   90.00
_cell.angle_gamma   90.00
#
_symmetry.space_group_name_H-M   'P 1'
#
loop_
_entity.id
_entity.type
_entity.pdbx_description
1 polymer ?
#
loop_
_entity_poly.entity_id
_entity_poly.type
_entity_poly.pdbx_seq_one_letter_code
_entity_poly.pdbx_strand_id
1 'polypeptide(L)'
;TGKVLAMELPKLGNKRCTVLYPASMKAGCEIEEGLANRGFEVTRLNTYSTVPVHDVNNKVLAEALSVPVVAVASPSAVRAWISLLPEAEGWDHAVACIGETTALAAKKHGLKNVYYPTNPGLEGWVDSIREALRVHDRFEKVHIGSSEFLTYRVILSST
;
A
#
# COMPACT_ATOMS: atom_id res chain seq x y z
N THR A 1 4.01 -9.35 14.15
CA THR A 1 4.80 -8.11 13.95
C THR A 1 6.26 -8.38 14.31
N GLY A 2 7.17 -7.44 14.04
CA GLY A 2 8.58 -7.58 14.38
C GLY A 2 8.78 -7.82 15.88
N LYS A 3 8.04 -7.08 16.71
CA LYS A 3 7.96 -7.29 18.16
C LYS A 3 7.62 -8.73 18.57
N VAL A 4 6.58 -9.33 17.99
CA VAL A 4 6.17 -10.71 18.31
C VAL A 4 7.26 -11.70 17.94
N LEU A 5 7.83 -11.59 16.74
CA LEU A 5 8.92 -12.47 16.32
C LEU A 5 10.12 -12.37 17.27
N ALA A 6 10.48 -11.16 17.68
CA ALA A 6 11.58 -10.93 18.61
C ALA A 6 11.33 -11.54 20.00
N MET A 7 10.07 -11.67 20.44
CA MET A 7 9.71 -12.32 21.71
C MET A 7 9.74 -13.84 21.63
N GLU A 8 9.23 -14.41 20.53
CA GLU A 8 9.06 -15.86 20.36
C GLU A 8 10.36 -16.58 19.98
N LEU A 9 11.36 -15.87 19.45
CA LEU A 9 12.60 -16.50 19.00
C LEU A 9 13.30 -17.23 20.17
N PRO A 10 13.54 -18.55 20.11
CA PRO A 10 14.09 -19.29 21.24
C PRO A 10 15.55 -18.93 21.51
N LYS A 11 15.92 -18.80 22.78
CA LYS A 11 17.30 -18.66 23.22
C LYS A 11 17.84 -20.03 23.62
N LEU A 12 18.60 -20.66 22.72
CA LEU A 12 19.09 -22.02 22.93
C LEU A 12 20.34 -22.03 23.81
N GLY A 13 20.17 -22.48 25.06
CA GLY A 13 21.25 -22.79 26.00
C GLY A 13 21.94 -21.60 26.67
N ASN A 14 22.99 -21.91 27.43
CA ASN A 14 23.78 -20.92 28.21
C ASN A 14 24.92 -20.27 27.41
N LYS A 15 25.01 -20.52 26.09
CA LYS A 15 26.05 -19.95 25.21
C LYS A 15 25.57 -18.65 24.59
N ARG A 16 26.53 -17.86 24.09
CA ARG A 16 26.24 -16.62 23.37
C ARG A 16 25.42 -16.95 22.11
N CYS A 17 24.24 -16.34 22.00
CA CYS A 17 23.32 -16.59 20.88
C CYS A 17 23.44 -15.45 19.88
N THR A 18 24.09 -15.72 18.75
CA THR A 18 24.35 -14.75 17.68
C THR A 18 23.25 -14.84 16.62
N VAL A 19 22.73 -13.70 16.16
CA VAL A 19 21.70 -13.62 15.11
C VAL A 19 22.20 -12.73 13.98
N LEU A 20 22.18 -13.27 12.76
CA LEU A 20 22.33 -12.47 11.55
C LEU A 20 20.93 -12.07 11.07
N TYR A 21 20.67 -10.77 10.94
CA TYR A 21 19.37 -10.23 10.54
C TYR A 21 19.47 -9.43 9.23
N PRO A 22 19.35 -10.09 8.07
CA PRO A 22 19.17 -9.41 6.79
C PRO A 22 17.80 -8.73 6.74
N ALA A 23 17.79 -7.42 6.47
CA ALA A 23 16.57 -6.62 6.48
C ALA A 23 16.58 -5.55 5.39
N SER A 24 15.40 -4.98 5.12
CA SER A 24 15.33 -3.73 4.37
C SER A 24 15.95 -2.60 5.17
N MET A 25 16.62 -1.66 4.50
CA MET A 25 17.07 -0.40 5.09
C MET A 25 15.92 0.39 5.73
N LYS A 26 14.69 0.27 5.20
CA LYS A 26 13.49 0.94 5.73
C LYS A 26 12.75 0.15 6.81
N ALA A 27 13.11 -1.11 7.04
CA ALA A 27 12.45 -1.91 8.06
C ALA A 27 12.78 -1.36 9.46
N GLY A 28 11.79 -1.36 10.35
CA GLY A 28 11.97 -0.90 11.72
C GLY A 28 13.03 -1.69 12.50
N CYS A 29 13.43 -1.16 13.64
CA CYS A 29 14.41 -1.74 14.56
C CYS A 29 13.81 -2.76 15.55
N GLU A 30 12.50 -3.00 15.53
CA GLU A 30 11.79 -3.83 16.53
C GLU A 30 12.41 -5.22 16.76
N ILE A 31 12.88 -5.89 15.70
CA ILE A 31 13.49 -7.22 15.80
C ILE A 31 14.89 -7.14 16.40
N GLU A 32 15.69 -6.19 15.91
CA GLU A 32 17.08 -5.98 16.37
C GLU A 32 17.10 -5.60 17.85
N GLU A 33 16.32 -4.58 18.24
CA GLU A 33 16.21 -4.13 19.62
C GLU A 33 15.57 -5.22 20.50
N GLY A 34 14.50 -5.86 20.03
CA GLY A 34 13.81 -6.90 20.79
C GLY A 34 14.69 -8.10 21.11
N LEU A 35 15.54 -8.53 20.16
CA LEU A 35 16.51 -9.60 20.37
C LEU A 35 17.71 -9.13 21.22
N ALA A 36 18.26 -7.94 20.96
CA ALA A 36 19.35 -7.39 21.77
C ALA A 36 18.95 -7.28 23.26
N ASN A 37 17.73 -6.81 23.54
CA ASN A 37 17.17 -6.73 24.89
C ASN A 37 17.01 -8.10 25.57
N ARG A 38 16.88 -9.18 24.80
CA ARG A 38 16.85 -10.57 25.30
C ARG A 38 18.26 -11.19 25.39
N GLY A 39 19.31 -10.39 25.15
CA GLY A 39 20.71 -10.77 25.26
C GLY A 39 21.20 -11.64 24.11
N PHE A 40 20.64 -11.46 22.90
CA PHE A 40 21.22 -11.95 21.67
C PHE A 40 22.31 -10.97 21.18
N GLU A 41 23.34 -11.49 20.51
CA GLU A 41 24.30 -10.67 19.77
C GLU A 41 23.79 -10.55 18.32
N VAL A 42 23.18 -9.42 17.99
CA VAL A 42 22.53 -9.22 16.69
C VAL A 42 23.45 -8.47 15.74
N THR A 43 23.66 -9.02 14.55
CA THR A 43 24.28 -8.33 13.41
C THR A 43 23.20 -8.06 12.37
N ARG A 44 22.76 -6.81 12.26
CA ARG A 44 21.83 -6.41 11.21
C ARG A 44 22.57 -6.09 9.91
N LEU A 45 22.05 -6.60 8.80
CA LEU A 45 22.53 -6.26 7.46
C LEU A 45 21.38 -5.65 6.66
N ASN A 46 21.50 -4.38 6.30
CA ASN A 46 20.55 -3.73 5.40
C ASN A 46 20.85 -4.15 3.95
N THR A 47 20.23 -5.24 3.49
CA THR A 47 20.58 -5.90 2.22
C THR A 47 19.86 -5.33 1.01
N TYR A 48 18.75 -4.62 1.20
CA TYR A 48 17.99 -3.97 0.13
C TYR A 48 17.23 -2.75 0.65
N SER A 49 16.75 -1.91 -0.26
CA SER A 49 15.83 -0.82 0.05
C SER A 49 14.79 -0.68 -1.06
N THR A 50 13.64 -0.10 -0.75
CA THR A 50 12.71 0.36 -1.79
C THR A 50 13.01 1.82 -2.08
N VAL A 51 12.95 2.24 -3.34
CA VAL A 51 13.04 3.65 -3.73
C VAL A 51 11.75 4.02 -4.49
N PRO A 52 11.23 5.25 -4.33
CA PRO A 52 10.13 5.70 -5.17
C PRO A 52 10.53 5.69 -6.64
N VAL A 53 9.59 5.36 -7.51
CA VAL A 53 9.74 5.57 -8.96
C VAL A 53 9.50 7.05 -9.22
N HIS A 54 10.49 7.75 -9.77
CA HIS A 54 10.41 9.18 -10.05
C HIS A 54 10.01 9.48 -11.50
N ASP A 55 10.40 8.61 -12.44
CA ASP A 55 10.10 8.77 -13.85
C ASP A 55 9.05 7.74 -14.28
N VAL A 56 7.80 8.18 -14.36
CA VAL A 56 6.71 7.42 -14.96
C VAL A 56 6.46 7.96 -16.36
N ASN A 57 6.24 7.08 -17.33
CA ASN A 57 5.90 7.51 -18.69
C ASN A 57 4.65 8.40 -18.66
N ASN A 58 4.76 9.62 -19.18
CA ASN A 58 3.68 10.61 -19.16
C ASN A 58 2.36 10.10 -19.75
N LYS A 59 2.39 9.22 -20.76
CA LYS A 59 1.17 8.62 -21.33
C LYS A 59 0.50 7.68 -20.34
N VAL A 60 1.29 6.84 -19.66
CA VAL A 60 0.79 5.92 -18.62
C VAL A 60 0.24 6.69 -17.43
N LEU A 61 0.91 7.79 -17.03
CA LEU A 61 0.42 8.65 -15.96
C LEU A 61 -0.89 9.33 -16.34
N ALA A 62 -1.01 9.87 -17.55
CA ALA A 62 -2.25 10.47 -18.04
C ALA A 62 -3.41 9.45 -18.07
N GLU A 63 -3.15 8.22 -18.54
CA GLU A 63 -4.13 7.13 -18.48
C GLU A 63 -4.52 6.80 -17.02
N ALA A 64 -3.54 6.67 -16.12
CA ALA A 64 -3.80 6.37 -14.72
C ALA A 64 -4.55 7.50 -13.99
N LEU A 65 -4.33 8.76 -14.34
CA LEU A 65 -5.07 9.89 -13.80
C LEU A 65 -6.53 9.88 -14.25
N SER A 66 -6.81 9.37 -15.45
CA SER A 66 -8.16 9.28 -16.02
C SER A 66 -8.99 8.08 -15.54
N VAL A 67 -8.38 7.09 -14.86
CA VAL A 67 -9.14 5.93 -14.39
C VAL A 67 -10.00 6.29 -13.17
N PRO A 68 -11.22 5.74 -13.08
CA PRO A 68 -12.13 6.05 -11.97
C PRO A 68 -11.66 5.50 -10.62
N VAL A 69 -10.80 4.46 -10.64
CA VAL A 69 -10.31 3.78 -9.45
C VAL A 69 -8.85 3.40 -9.61
N VAL A 70 -8.00 3.82 -8.66
CA VAL A 70 -6.62 3.34 -8.52
C VAL A 70 -6.53 2.33 -7.38
N ALA A 71 -5.97 1.17 -7.63
CA ALA A 71 -5.79 0.12 -6.63
C ALA A 71 -4.39 0.19 -6.01
N VAL A 72 -4.28 0.21 -4.68
CA VAL A 72 -3.01 0.29 -3.94
C VAL A 72 -2.89 -0.77 -2.84
N ALA A 73 -1.72 -1.41 -2.78
CA ALA A 73 -1.46 -2.53 -1.87
C ALA A 73 -0.62 -2.16 -0.63
N SER A 74 -0.17 -0.91 -0.48
CA SER A 74 0.65 -0.51 0.66
C SER A 74 0.63 1.00 0.91
N PRO A 75 0.92 1.45 2.16
CA PRO A 75 1.11 2.87 2.46
C PRO A 75 2.20 3.55 1.60
N SER A 76 3.23 2.81 1.19
CA SER A 76 4.27 3.34 0.29
C SER A 76 3.75 3.58 -1.12
N ALA A 77 2.89 2.70 -1.66
CA ALA A 77 2.28 2.89 -2.97
C ALA A 77 1.38 4.13 -2.98
N VAL A 78 0.62 4.36 -1.89
CA VAL A 78 -0.16 5.59 -1.69
C VAL A 78 0.71 6.84 -1.80
N ARG A 79 1.83 6.88 -1.06
CA ARG A 79 2.74 8.04 -1.10
C ARG A 79 3.34 8.27 -2.48
N ALA A 80 3.72 7.19 -3.18
CA ALA A 80 4.24 7.27 -4.54
C ALA A 80 3.17 7.82 -5.51
N TRP A 81 1.92 7.36 -5.40
CA TRP A 81 0.81 7.88 -6.19
C TRP A 81 0.61 9.38 -5.96
N ILE A 82 0.53 9.82 -4.71
CA ILE A 82 0.33 11.23 -4.36
C ILE A 82 1.47 12.11 -4.88
N SER A 83 2.72 11.65 -4.85
CA SER A 83 3.84 12.42 -5.41
C SER A 83 3.78 12.61 -6.92
N LEU A 84 2.94 11.86 -7.62
CA LEU A 84 2.71 11.98 -9.07
C LEU A 84 1.45 12.80 -9.41
N LEU A 85 0.62 13.13 -8.42
CA LEU A 85 -0.59 13.91 -8.65
C LEU A 85 -0.24 15.38 -8.91
N PRO A 86 -0.84 16.02 -9.94
CA PRO A 86 -0.65 17.45 -10.17
C PRO A 86 -1.25 18.28 -9.02
N GLU A 87 -0.52 19.29 -8.54
CA GLU A 87 -0.94 20.13 -7.40
C GLU A 87 -2.21 20.97 -7.66
N ALA A 88 -2.51 21.26 -8.93
CA ALA A 88 -3.52 22.24 -9.34
C ALA A 88 -4.95 21.67 -9.49
N GLU A 89 -5.11 20.36 -9.57
CA GLU A 89 -6.40 19.71 -9.82
C GLU A 89 -6.55 18.61 -8.79
N GLY A 90 -7.29 18.90 -7.71
CA GLY A 90 -7.53 17.93 -6.65
C GLY A 90 -8.14 16.65 -7.22
N TRP A 91 -7.31 15.63 -7.41
CA TRP A 91 -7.71 14.32 -7.90
C TRP A 91 -8.75 13.73 -6.95
N ASP A 92 -9.96 13.53 -7.47
CA ASP A 92 -11.14 13.13 -6.70
C ASP A 92 -11.66 11.74 -7.07
N HIS A 93 -10.96 11.01 -7.95
CA HIS A 93 -11.25 9.61 -8.22
C HIS A 93 -11.00 8.73 -7.00
N ALA A 94 -11.48 7.49 -7.06
CA ALA A 94 -11.44 6.58 -5.93
C ALA A 94 -10.08 5.88 -5.80
N VAL A 95 -9.70 5.59 -4.56
CA VAL A 95 -8.56 4.72 -4.26
C VAL A 95 -9.04 3.48 -3.51
N ALA A 96 -8.77 2.30 -4.07
CA ALA A 96 -9.09 1.01 -3.46
C ALA A 96 -7.83 0.43 -2.80
N CYS A 97 -7.83 0.42 -1.47
CA CYS A 97 -6.74 -0.03 -0.64
C CYS A 97 -6.91 -1.52 -0.26
N ILE A 98 -5.83 -2.29 -0.28
CA ILE A 98 -5.87 -3.74 0.06
C ILE A 98 -6.34 -4.03 1.50
N GLY A 99 -6.24 -3.04 2.39
CA GLY A 99 -6.64 -3.15 3.79
C GLY A 99 -6.53 -1.84 4.55
N GLU A 100 -6.98 -1.86 5.80
CA GLU A 100 -7.15 -0.69 6.66
C GLU A 100 -5.88 0.15 6.83
N THR A 101 -4.71 -0.49 7.03
CA THR A 101 -3.45 0.23 7.19
C THR A 101 -3.13 1.13 5.99
N THR A 102 -3.39 0.64 4.78
CA THR A 102 -3.19 1.40 3.54
C THR A 102 -4.23 2.51 3.39
N ALA A 103 -5.49 2.22 3.75
CA ALA A 103 -6.58 3.20 3.71
C ALA A 103 -6.36 4.38 4.68
N LEU A 104 -5.89 4.11 5.89
CA LEU A 104 -5.54 5.15 6.87
C LEU A 104 -4.42 6.06 6.34
N ALA A 105 -3.42 5.50 5.65
CA ALA A 105 -2.38 6.28 5.01
C ALA A 105 -2.95 7.17 3.90
N ALA A 106 -3.83 6.64 3.04
CA ALA A 106 -4.52 7.41 1.99
C ALA A 106 -5.29 8.60 2.55
N LYS A 107 -6.12 8.36 3.57
CA LYS A 107 -6.91 9.40 4.26
C LYS A 107 -6.01 10.47 4.90
N LYS A 108 -4.92 10.07 5.55
CA LYS A 108 -3.96 10.99 6.18
C LYS A 108 -3.33 11.96 5.18
N HIS A 109 -3.21 11.56 3.92
CA HIS A 109 -2.69 12.39 2.84
C HIS A 109 -3.79 13.15 2.05
N GLY A 110 -5.03 13.18 2.55
CA GLY A 110 -6.10 14.02 2.00
C GLY A 110 -6.93 13.37 0.89
N LEU A 111 -6.68 12.10 0.54
CA LEU A 111 -7.54 11.37 -0.39
C LEU A 111 -8.92 11.14 0.24
N LYS A 112 -9.98 11.49 -0.49
CA LYS A 112 -11.35 11.51 0.04
C LYS A 112 -12.10 10.20 -0.22
N ASN A 113 -12.00 9.67 -1.44
CA ASN A 113 -12.77 8.52 -1.90
C ASN A 113 -12.00 7.21 -1.68
N VAL A 114 -11.86 6.80 -0.41
CA VAL A 114 -11.02 5.67 0.01
C VAL A 114 -11.87 4.44 0.35
N TYR A 115 -11.64 3.35 -0.38
CA TYR A 115 -12.32 2.05 -0.20
C TYR A 115 -11.32 1.00 0.30
N TYR A 116 -11.75 0.10 1.18
CA TYR A 116 -10.94 -1.03 1.67
C TYR A 116 -11.83 -2.10 2.31
N PRO A 117 -11.41 -3.38 2.29
CA PRO A 117 -12.20 -4.45 2.88
C PRO A 117 -12.00 -4.51 4.40
N THR A 118 -13.04 -4.95 5.10
CA THR A 118 -12.96 -5.31 6.53
C THR A 118 -12.08 -6.54 6.76
N ASN A 119 -12.12 -7.50 5.82
CA ASN A 119 -11.26 -8.69 5.82
C ASN A 119 -10.16 -8.51 4.74
N PRO A 120 -8.91 -8.22 5.13
CA PRO A 120 -7.83 -7.98 4.18
C PRO A 120 -7.50 -9.26 3.39
N GLY A 121 -7.18 -9.09 2.10
CA GLY A 121 -6.90 -10.19 1.19
C GLY A 121 -7.25 -9.81 -0.25
N LEU A 122 -6.89 -10.67 -1.20
CA LEU A 122 -7.11 -10.39 -2.63
C LEU A 122 -8.61 -10.26 -2.96
N GLU A 123 -9.44 -11.16 -2.45
CA GLU A 123 -10.89 -11.15 -2.71
C GLU A 123 -11.55 -9.86 -2.19
N GLY A 124 -11.31 -9.52 -0.91
CA GLY A 124 -11.84 -8.29 -0.33
C GLY A 124 -11.34 -7.03 -1.05
N TRP A 125 -10.09 -7.04 -1.51
CA TRP A 125 -9.54 -5.92 -2.28
C TRP A 125 -10.22 -5.77 -3.64
N VAL A 126 -10.47 -6.87 -4.35
CA VAL A 126 -11.24 -6.88 -5.60
C VAL A 126 -12.66 -6.37 -5.39
N ASP A 127 -13.31 -6.76 -4.29
CA ASP A 127 -14.66 -6.27 -3.98
C ASP A 127 -14.68 -4.77 -3.66
N SER A 128 -13.64 -4.24 -3.00
CA SER A 128 -13.48 -2.79 -2.79
C SER A 128 -13.30 -2.03 -4.11
N ILE A 129 -12.56 -2.60 -5.07
CA ILE A 129 -12.43 -2.03 -6.43
C ILE A 129 -13.81 -2.01 -7.12
N ARG A 130 -14.54 -3.13 -7.06
CA ARG A 130 -15.89 -3.24 -7.67
C ARG A 130 -16.89 -2.29 -7.03
N GLU A 131 -16.83 -2.12 -5.71
CA GLU A 131 -17.68 -1.17 -5.00
C GLU A 131 -17.41 0.27 -5.46
N ALA A 132 -16.15 0.67 -5.51
CA ALA A 132 -15.74 1.99 -5.99
C ALA A 132 -16.23 2.25 -7.42
N LEU A 133 -16.08 1.26 -8.32
CA LEU A 133 -16.59 1.35 -9.69
C LEU A 133 -18.12 1.51 -9.75
N ARG A 134 -18.87 0.72 -8.97
CA ARG A 134 -20.34 0.84 -8.93
C ARG A 134 -20.83 2.19 -8.41
N VAL A 135 -20.09 2.81 -7.50
CA VAL A 135 -20.41 4.16 -7.00
C VAL A 135 -20.14 5.19 -8.10
N HIS A 136 -18.98 5.11 -8.76
CA HIS A 136 -18.66 5.96 -9.90
C HIS A 136 -19.72 5.86 -11.02
N ASP A 137 -20.09 4.64 -11.44
CA ASP A 137 -21.10 4.44 -12.50
C ASP A 137 -22.47 5.02 -12.15
N ARG A 138 -22.83 5.04 -10.86
CA ARG A 138 -24.09 5.65 -10.41
C ARG A 138 -24.04 7.17 -10.53
N PHE A 139 -22.91 7.79 -10.24
CA PHE A 139 -22.72 9.22 -10.43
C PHE A 139 -22.72 9.60 -11.93
N GLU A 140 -22.05 8.80 -12.77
CA GLU A 140 -22.06 8.97 -14.23
C GLU A 140 -23.46 8.80 -14.82
N LYS A 141 -24.23 7.77 -14.42
CA LYS A 141 -25.61 7.58 -14.91
C LYS A 141 -26.61 8.64 -14.43
N VAL A 142 -26.33 9.30 -13.30
CA VAL A 142 -27.11 10.45 -12.84
C VAL A 142 -26.75 11.71 -13.64
N HIS A 143 -25.50 11.83 -14.11
CA HIS A 143 -25.06 12.91 -15.00
C HIS A 143 -25.45 12.69 -16.47
N ILE A 144 -25.45 11.45 -16.92
CA ILE A 144 -25.69 11.01 -18.30
C ILE A 144 -26.94 10.15 -18.26
N GLY A 145 -28.10 10.75 -18.49
CA GLY A 145 -29.31 9.97 -18.72
C GLY A 145 -29.10 9.01 -19.88
N SER A 146 -29.14 7.70 -19.60
CA SER A 146 -29.28 6.56 -20.53
C SER A 146 -28.19 6.29 -21.59
N SER A 147 -27.68 5.04 -21.53
CA SER A 147 -26.93 4.24 -22.54
C SER A 147 -25.40 4.35 -22.62
N GLU A 148 -24.70 3.35 -22.04
CA GLU A 148 -23.94 2.27 -22.69
C GLU A 148 -22.94 1.66 -21.69
N PHE A 149 -22.68 0.35 -21.81
CA PHE A 149 -21.80 -0.40 -20.90
C PHE A 149 -20.33 -0.19 -21.29
N LEU A 150 -19.54 0.45 -20.40
CA LEU A 150 -18.08 0.56 -20.58
C LEU A 150 -17.36 -0.65 -19.96
N THR A 151 -16.44 -1.24 -20.72
CA THR A 151 -15.57 -2.32 -20.25
C THR A 151 -14.41 -1.73 -19.43
N TYR A 152 -14.30 -2.10 -18.15
CA TYR A 152 -13.29 -1.57 -17.24
C TYR A 152 -11.89 -2.16 -17.50
N ARG A 153 -10.85 -1.32 -17.55
CA ARG A 153 -9.43 -1.75 -17.47
C ARG A 153 -8.90 -1.49 -16.06
N VAL A 154 -8.39 -2.51 -15.40
CA VAL A 154 -7.70 -2.38 -14.10
C VAL A 154 -6.21 -2.16 -14.38
N ILE A 155 -5.69 -0.98 -14.05
CA ILE A 155 -4.25 -0.72 -14.06
C ILE A 155 -3.71 -1.07 -12.67
N LEU A 156 -3.00 -2.19 -12.58
CA LEU A 156 -2.27 -2.58 -11.38
C LEU A 156 -0.90 -1.89 -11.40
N SER A 157 -0.68 -0.96 -10.47
CA SER A 157 0.65 -0.39 -10.24
C SER A 157 1.46 -1.37 -9.39
N SER A 158 2.36 -2.12 -10.02
CA SER A 158 3.39 -2.90 -9.34
C SER A 158 4.62 -2.01 -9.12
N THR A 159 5.00 -1.84 -7.85
CA THR A 159 6.33 -1.34 -7.47
C THR A 159 7.42 -2.32 -7.84
#